data_AF-A0A7C6BQS3-F1
#
_entry.id   AF-A0A7C6BQS3-F1
#
_cell.length_a   1.000
_cell.length_b   1.000
_cell.length_c   1.000
_cell.angle_alpha   90.00
_cell.angle_beta   90.00
_cell.angle_gamma   90.00
#
_symmetry.space_group_name_H-M   'P 1'
#
loop_
_entity.id
_entity.type
_entity.pdbx_description
1 polymer ?
#
loop_
_entity_poly.entity_id
_entity_poly.type
_entity_poly.pdbx_seq_one_letter_code
_entity_poly.pdbx_strand_id
1 'polypeptide(L)'
;MIHEENAGKGSAVNAVPVAKSPFTHASTSAQAAAAIGAIPPVLKEFNCPLCNTLSYSLNELTKHYEECHPGSVVPRIVVLNINGKDCEVLIEPHWTLKRALQFRLGLTGAKHMCDRGVCGSCTVIIDGRPVLSCTTLTVECEGKAITTVEGIAANPKWKPLIDAYCRWDAMQCGYCTPGFVVSAKALLDRSPNPTEDEIKEALSGNICICGTYPRHAQAIMEAALKLETEG
;
A
#
# COMPACT_ATOMS: atom_id res chain seq x y z
N MET A 1 -52.69 2.11 -45.00
CA MET A 1 -51.83 1.15 -45.72
C MET A 1 -50.55 1.02 -44.94
N ILE A 2 -50.37 -0.20 -44.40
CA ILE A 2 -49.16 -0.84 -43.88
C ILE A 2 -48.48 -0.20 -42.65
N HIS A 3 -48.94 -0.65 -41.49
CA HIS A 3 -48.07 -1.00 -40.37
C HIS A 3 -47.07 -2.07 -40.84
N GLU A 4 -45.78 -1.87 -40.63
CA GLU A 4 -44.82 -2.97 -40.57
C GLU A 4 -43.98 -2.86 -39.29
N GLU A 5 -44.16 -3.91 -38.49
CA GLU A 5 -43.44 -4.24 -37.29
C GLU A 5 -41.96 -4.48 -37.62
N ASN A 6 -41.06 -3.71 -37.02
CA ASN A 6 -39.67 -4.13 -36.93
C ASN A 6 -39.41 -4.65 -35.52
N ALA A 7 -39.94 -5.85 -35.27
CA ALA A 7 -39.57 -6.69 -34.14
C ALA A 7 -38.12 -7.14 -34.33
N GLY A 8 -37.18 -6.26 -34.00
CA GLY A 8 -35.76 -6.57 -33.89
C GLY A 8 -35.58 -7.62 -32.80
N LYS A 9 -35.34 -8.86 -33.24
CA LYS A 9 -34.98 -10.00 -32.41
C LYS A 9 -33.91 -9.57 -31.40
N GLY A 10 -34.30 -9.48 -30.12
CA GLY A 10 -33.36 -9.41 -29.02
C GLY A 10 -32.51 -10.67 -29.06
N SER A 11 -31.32 -10.58 -29.64
CA SER A 11 -30.29 -11.59 -29.44
C SER A 11 -30.03 -11.60 -27.94
N ALA A 12 -30.50 -12.66 -27.27
CA ALA A 12 -30.04 -12.97 -25.94
C ALA A 12 -28.52 -13.09 -26.04
N VAL A 13 -27.81 -12.04 -25.63
CA VAL A 13 -26.39 -12.12 -25.33
C VAL A 13 -26.31 -13.16 -24.23
N ASN A 14 -26.04 -14.39 -24.62
CA ASN A 14 -25.68 -15.46 -23.72
C ASN A 14 -24.53 -14.91 -22.89
N ALA A 15 -24.79 -14.64 -21.61
CA ALA A 15 -23.76 -14.32 -20.65
C ALA A 15 -22.79 -15.50 -20.69
N VAL A 16 -21.64 -15.29 -21.35
CA VAL A 16 -20.54 -16.24 -21.30
C VAL A 16 -20.24 -16.39 -19.81
N PRO A 17 -20.30 -17.60 -19.23
CA PRO A 17 -19.93 -17.78 -17.84
C PRO A 17 -18.46 -17.39 -17.74
N VAL A 18 -18.21 -16.17 -17.23
CA VAL A 18 -16.87 -15.72 -16.93
C VAL A 18 -16.39 -16.66 -15.84
N ALA A 19 -15.45 -17.55 -16.19
CA ALA A 19 -14.75 -18.37 -15.22
C ALA A 19 -14.33 -17.44 -14.08
N LYS A 20 -14.63 -17.83 -12.82
CA LYS A 20 -14.35 -16.98 -11.65
C LYS A 20 -12.89 -16.52 -11.75
N SER A 21 -12.70 -15.22 -11.96
CA SER A 21 -11.38 -14.63 -12.08
C SER A 21 -10.56 -15.07 -10.87
N PRO A 22 -9.33 -15.60 -11.06
CA PRO A 22 -8.45 -15.91 -9.94
C PRO A 22 -8.05 -14.62 -9.18
N PHE A 23 -8.24 -13.45 -9.78
CA PHE A 23 -8.03 -12.14 -9.18
C PHE A 23 -9.34 -11.66 -8.55
N THR A 24 -9.54 -12.07 -7.30
CA THR A 24 -10.64 -11.63 -6.44
C THR A 24 -10.11 -10.79 -5.28
N HIS A 25 -10.99 -10.05 -4.60
CA HIS A 25 -10.63 -9.44 -3.32
C HIS A 25 -10.08 -10.47 -2.32
N ALA A 26 -10.68 -11.67 -2.28
CA ALA A 26 -10.25 -12.72 -1.36
C ALA A 26 -8.80 -13.16 -1.63
N SER A 27 -8.42 -13.34 -2.90
CA SER A 27 -7.03 -13.65 -3.25
C SER A 27 -6.07 -12.49 -2.93
N THR A 28 -6.48 -11.24 -3.14
CA THR A 28 -5.66 -10.06 -2.81
C THR A 28 -5.45 -9.92 -1.31
N SER A 29 -6.50 -10.10 -0.51
CA SER A 29 -6.43 -10.05 0.95
C SER A 29 -5.54 -11.18 1.49
N ALA A 30 -5.68 -12.40 0.97
CA ALA A 30 -4.83 -13.53 1.35
C ALA A 30 -3.34 -13.30 1.00
N GLN A 31 -3.05 -12.76 -0.19
CA GLN A 31 -1.69 -12.39 -0.59
C GLN A 31 -1.11 -11.29 0.31
N ALA A 32 -1.91 -10.28 0.65
CA ALA A 32 -1.49 -9.21 1.54
C ALA A 32 -1.20 -9.74 2.97
N ALA A 33 -2.08 -10.58 3.50
CA ALA A 33 -1.88 -11.21 4.80
C ALA A 33 -0.63 -12.12 4.81
N ALA A 34 -0.40 -12.88 3.73
CA ALA A 34 0.79 -13.72 3.59
C ALA A 34 2.08 -12.89 3.52
N ALA A 35 2.09 -11.77 2.79
CA ALA A 35 3.23 -10.86 2.74
C ALA A 35 3.58 -10.29 4.12
N ILE A 36 2.57 -9.88 4.90
CA ILE A 36 2.75 -9.43 6.29
C ILE A 36 3.24 -10.58 7.19
N GLY A 37 2.67 -11.77 7.01
CA GLY A 37 3.04 -12.98 7.76
C GLY A 37 4.48 -13.41 7.54
N ALA A 38 4.99 -13.25 6.31
CA ALA A 38 6.35 -13.63 5.91
C ALA A 38 7.45 -12.76 6.53
N ILE A 39 7.13 -11.56 7.05
CA ILE A 39 8.09 -10.68 7.71
C ILE A 39 8.55 -11.35 9.01
N PRO A 40 9.84 -11.70 9.18
CA PRO A 40 10.32 -12.27 10.44
C PRO A 40 10.27 -11.21 11.55
N PRO A 41 9.87 -11.56 12.78
CA PRO A 41 9.85 -10.61 13.89
C PRO A 41 11.27 -10.22 14.35
N VAL A 42 12.23 -11.13 14.21
CA VAL A 42 13.62 -10.99 14.66
C VAL A 42 14.55 -11.44 13.54
N LEU A 43 15.65 -10.72 13.34
CA LEU A 43 16.67 -11.07 12.35
C LEU A 43 17.64 -12.12 12.92
N LYS A 44 17.90 -13.16 12.13
CA LYS A 44 18.85 -14.24 12.49
C LYS A 44 20.08 -14.28 11.59
N GLU A 45 19.98 -13.65 10.42
CA GLU A 45 20.97 -13.67 9.37
C GLU A 45 21.16 -12.26 8.84
N PHE A 46 22.42 -11.91 8.63
CA PHE A 46 22.87 -10.57 8.28
C PHE A 46 23.78 -10.67 7.07
N ASN A 47 23.30 -10.21 5.93
CA ASN A 47 24.07 -10.24 4.70
C ASN A 47 24.67 -8.87 4.42
N CYS A 48 26.00 -8.80 4.25
CA CYS A 48 26.69 -7.59 3.85
C CYS A 48 26.30 -7.22 2.40
N PRO A 49 25.64 -6.09 2.14
CA PRO A 49 25.23 -5.70 0.79
C PRO A 49 26.40 -5.34 -0.14
N LEU A 50 27.61 -5.16 0.39
CA LEU A 50 28.80 -4.76 -0.40
C LEU A 50 29.55 -5.95 -0.98
N CYS A 51 29.64 -7.06 -0.25
CA CYS A 51 30.39 -8.26 -0.68
C CYS A 51 29.64 -9.57 -0.50
N ASN A 52 28.39 -9.53 -0.02
CA ASN A 52 27.52 -10.68 0.21
C ASN A 52 28.05 -11.66 1.29
N THR A 53 28.92 -11.19 2.19
CA THR A 53 29.36 -11.97 3.34
C THR A 53 28.21 -12.13 4.33
N LEU A 54 27.93 -13.38 4.71
CA LEU A 54 26.90 -13.72 5.69
C LEU A 54 27.46 -13.66 7.12
N SER A 55 26.66 -13.16 8.05
CA SER A 55 26.91 -13.13 9.48
C SER A 55 25.63 -13.50 10.24
N TYR A 56 25.76 -13.90 11.49
CA TYR A 56 24.65 -14.39 12.32
C TYR A 56 24.38 -13.49 13.53
N SER A 57 25.11 -12.37 13.65
CA SER A 57 24.82 -11.29 14.59
C SER A 57 25.16 -9.92 14.01
N LEU A 58 24.55 -8.87 14.57
CA LEU A 58 24.87 -7.49 14.22
C LEU A 58 26.33 -7.13 14.56
N ASN A 59 26.88 -7.70 15.64
CA ASN A 59 28.27 -7.45 16.03
C ASN A 59 29.26 -8.04 15.02
N GLU A 60 29.01 -9.26 14.54
CA GLU A 60 29.80 -9.87 13.47
C GLU A 60 29.76 -9.03 12.19
N LEU A 61 28.55 -8.57 11.79
CA LEU A 61 28.40 -7.72 10.62
C LEU A 61 29.14 -6.38 10.80
N THR A 62 29.06 -5.77 11.98
CA THR A 62 29.72 -4.50 12.31
C THR A 62 31.24 -4.65 12.20
N LYS A 63 31.79 -5.70 12.81
CA LYS A 63 33.22 -6.01 12.73
C LYS A 63 33.66 -6.27 11.28
N HIS A 64 32.86 -7.00 10.50
CA HIS A 64 33.12 -7.22 9.08
C HIS A 64 33.19 -5.90 8.29
N TYR A 65 32.33 -4.93 8.58
CA TYR A 65 32.37 -3.60 7.96
C TYR A 65 33.66 -2.85 8.30
N GLU A 66 34.09 -2.88 9.56
CA GLU A 66 35.32 -2.23 10.01
C GLU A 66 36.57 -2.82 9.32
N GLU A 67 36.62 -4.14 9.17
CA GLU A 67 37.77 -4.86 8.61
C GLU A 67 37.80 -4.84 7.07
N CYS A 68 36.66 -5.10 6.41
CA CYS A 68 36.59 -5.30 4.96
C CYS A 68 36.13 -4.05 4.19
N HIS A 69 35.43 -3.12 4.84
CA HIS A 69 34.78 -1.97 4.20
C HIS A 69 35.01 -0.64 4.95
N PRO A 70 36.28 -0.30 5.28
CA PRO A 70 36.58 0.87 6.08
C PRO A 70 36.01 2.15 5.44
N GLY A 71 35.33 2.97 6.25
CA GLY A 71 34.68 4.21 5.80
C GLY A 71 33.27 4.03 5.21
N SER A 72 32.78 2.79 5.06
CA SER A 72 31.39 2.55 4.65
C SER A 72 30.41 2.79 5.81
N VAL A 73 29.17 3.16 5.47
CA VAL A 73 28.12 3.37 6.46
C VAL A 73 27.69 2.03 7.04
N VAL A 74 27.89 1.86 8.35
CA VAL A 74 27.53 0.63 9.07
C VAL A 74 26.00 0.57 9.22
N PRO A 75 25.35 -0.54 8.82
CA PRO A 75 23.92 -0.72 9.01
C PRO A 75 23.59 -0.95 10.49
N ARG A 76 22.34 -0.65 10.85
CA ARG A 76 21.79 -0.84 12.20
C ARG A 76 20.44 -1.52 12.16
N ILE A 77 20.08 -2.15 13.27
CA ILE A 77 18.74 -2.66 13.48
C ILE A 77 17.85 -1.54 14.04
N VAL A 78 16.62 -1.49 13.56
CA VAL A 78 15.50 -0.74 14.14
C VAL A 78 14.32 -1.67 14.34
N VAL A 79 13.49 -1.41 15.34
CA VAL A 79 12.24 -2.14 15.55
C VAL A 79 11.07 -1.30 15.06
N LEU A 80 10.33 -1.80 14.07
CA LEU A 80 9.19 -1.10 13.47
C LEU A 80 7.90 -1.84 13.77
N ASN A 81 6.84 -1.09 14.10
CA ASN A 81 5.47 -1.62 14.15
C ASN A 81 4.81 -1.43 12.77
N ILE A 82 4.77 -2.48 11.97
CA ILE A 82 4.25 -2.46 10.60
C ILE A 82 2.98 -3.29 10.53
N ASN A 83 1.86 -2.68 10.15
CA ASN A 83 0.55 -3.32 10.03
C ASN A 83 0.14 -4.06 11.32
N GLY A 84 0.48 -3.51 12.49
CA GLY A 84 0.19 -4.08 13.81
C GLY A 84 1.16 -5.17 14.28
N LYS A 85 2.28 -5.38 13.57
CA LYS A 85 3.30 -6.38 13.92
C LYS A 85 4.66 -5.71 14.12
N ASP A 86 5.31 -5.99 15.23
CA ASP A 86 6.68 -5.57 15.47
C ASP A 86 7.66 -6.45 14.69
N CYS A 87 8.61 -5.82 14.00
CA CYS A 87 9.67 -6.51 13.28
C CYS A 87 11.01 -5.75 13.35
N GLU A 88 12.08 -6.51 13.49
CA GLU A 88 13.45 -6.01 13.33
C GLU A 88 13.79 -5.79 11.85
N VAL A 89 14.39 -4.64 11.55
CA VAL A 89 14.79 -4.28 10.19
C VAL A 89 16.22 -3.77 10.17
N LEU A 90 17.08 -4.41 9.38
CA LEU A 90 18.45 -3.97 9.15
C LEU A 90 18.49 -2.90 8.05
N ILE A 91 18.87 -1.68 8.41
CA ILE A 91 18.88 -0.52 7.51
C ILE A 91 20.21 0.24 7.61
N GLU A 92 20.54 1.05 6.61
CA GLU A 92 21.50 2.13 6.82
C GLU A 92 20.76 3.37 7.35
N PRO A 93 21.41 4.25 8.15
CA PRO A 93 20.75 5.39 8.78
C PRO A 93 20.01 6.34 7.81
N HIS A 94 20.48 6.46 6.56
CA HIS A 94 19.87 7.33 5.55
C HIS A 94 18.72 6.69 4.78
N TRP A 95 18.37 5.42 5.06
CA TRP A 95 17.32 4.72 4.33
C TRP A 95 15.94 5.31 4.65
N THR A 96 15.22 5.66 3.60
CA THR A 96 13.83 6.11 3.70
C THR A 96 12.90 4.94 4.03
N LEU A 97 11.77 5.22 4.68
CA LEU A 97 10.80 4.19 5.05
C LEU A 97 10.32 3.40 3.83
N LYS A 98 10.09 4.07 2.69
CA LYS A 98 9.76 3.41 1.41
C LYS A 98 10.79 2.34 1.04
N ARG A 99 12.08 2.68 1.17
CA ARG A 99 13.18 1.78 0.83
C ARG A 99 13.19 0.57 1.77
N ALA A 100 13.03 0.78 3.08
CA ALA A 100 12.97 -0.32 4.04
C ALA A 100 11.77 -1.26 3.78
N LEU A 101 10.57 -0.70 3.55
CA LEU A 101 9.36 -1.46 3.21
C LEU A 101 9.59 -2.39 2.00
N GLN A 102 10.13 -1.84 0.91
CA GLN A 102 10.31 -2.61 -0.32
C GLN A 102 11.46 -3.62 -0.22
N PHE A 103 12.65 -3.20 0.21
CA PHE A 103 13.88 -3.98 0.08
C PHE A 103 14.20 -4.87 1.29
N ARG A 104 13.61 -4.59 2.46
CA ARG A 104 13.80 -5.44 3.65
C ARG A 104 12.56 -6.23 4.02
N LEU A 105 11.38 -5.63 3.83
CA LEU A 105 10.12 -6.24 4.27
C LEU A 105 9.32 -6.86 3.13
N GLY A 106 9.70 -6.63 1.87
CA GLY A 106 8.96 -7.15 0.70
C GLY A 106 7.57 -6.53 0.53
N LEU A 107 7.25 -5.45 1.26
CA LEU A 107 6.01 -4.70 1.15
C LEU A 107 6.12 -3.69 0.00
N THR A 108 5.64 -4.11 -1.17
CA THR A 108 5.83 -3.41 -2.45
C THR A 108 4.66 -2.50 -2.84
N GLY A 109 3.66 -2.37 -1.98
CA GLY A 109 2.47 -1.55 -2.20
C GLY A 109 2.79 -0.06 -2.30
N ALA A 110 3.57 0.49 -1.35
CA ALA A 110 4.09 1.85 -1.47
C ALA A 110 5.02 1.95 -2.69
N LYS A 111 4.71 2.84 -3.65
CA LYS A 111 5.40 2.89 -4.95
C LYS A 111 6.44 3.99 -5.06
N HIS A 112 7.44 3.72 -5.90
CA HIS A 112 8.48 4.67 -6.27
C HIS A 112 8.17 5.35 -7.61
N MET A 113 7.42 6.46 -7.58
CA MET A 113 7.13 7.24 -8.78
C MET A 113 8.07 8.43 -8.97
N CYS A 114 8.22 9.29 -7.95
CA CYS A 114 9.07 10.50 -8.07
C CYS A 114 10.30 10.53 -7.14
N ASP A 115 10.23 9.90 -5.94
CA ASP A 115 11.22 10.02 -4.85
C ASP A 115 11.58 11.46 -4.44
N ARG A 116 10.66 12.40 -4.67
CA ARG A 116 10.86 13.83 -4.49
C ARG A 116 9.81 14.48 -3.58
N GLY A 117 8.97 13.68 -2.92
CA GLY A 117 7.94 14.19 -2.02
C GLY A 117 6.74 14.85 -2.71
N VAL A 118 6.47 14.53 -3.99
CA VAL A 118 5.41 15.21 -4.77
C VAL A 118 4.23 14.31 -5.12
N CYS A 119 4.47 13.03 -5.46
CA CYS A 119 3.47 12.23 -6.15
C CYS A 119 2.45 11.48 -5.29
N GLY A 120 2.68 11.33 -3.98
CA GLY A 120 1.80 10.57 -3.08
C GLY A 120 1.77 9.04 -3.26
N SER A 121 2.31 8.48 -4.35
CA SER A 121 2.32 7.01 -4.58
C SER A 121 2.99 6.17 -3.48
N CYS A 122 3.84 6.79 -2.66
CA CYS A 122 4.53 6.18 -1.53
C CYS A 122 3.82 6.36 -0.18
N THR A 123 2.61 6.93 -0.16
CA THR A 123 1.91 7.27 1.08
C THR A 123 1.65 6.03 1.93
N VAL A 124 1.99 6.14 3.21
CA VAL A 124 1.66 5.22 4.29
C VAL A 124 0.98 6.02 5.41
N ILE A 125 0.35 5.35 6.37
CA ILE A 125 -0.13 6.02 7.58
C ILE A 125 0.88 5.80 8.71
N ILE A 126 1.29 6.86 9.40
CA ILE A 126 2.11 6.82 10.60
C ILE A 126 1.35 7.53 11.71
N ASP A 127 1.04 6.82 12.80
CA ASP A 127 0.27 7.33 13.95
C ASP A 127 -1.03 8.05 13.52
N GLY A 128 -1.78 7.42 12.61
CA GLY A 128 -3.05 7.94 12.10
C GLY A 128 -2.94 9.01 11.00
N ARG A 129 -1.74 9.50 10.68
CA ARG A 129 -1.55 10.54 9.65
C ARG A 129 -0.98 9.98 8.34
N PRO A 130 -1.48 10.39 7.17
CA PRO A 130 -0.86 10.05 5.89
C PRO A 130 0.50 10.76 5.76
N VAL A 131 1.55 10.01 5.44
CA VAL A 131 2.93 10.48 5.35
C VAL A 131 3.61 9.91 4.10
N LEU A 132 4.42 10.73 3.44
CA LEU A 132 5.24 10.32 2.30
C LEU A 132 6.44 9.49 2.78
N SER A 133 6.38 8.18 2.61
CA SER A 133 7.45 7.27 3.07
C SER A 133 8.78 7.48 2.32
N CYS A 134 8.77 8.13 1.15
CA CYS A 134 10.00 8.44 0.39
C CYS A 134 10.82 9.60 0.98
N THR A 135 10.24 10.44 1.84
CA THR A 135 10.93 11.57 2.48
C THR A 135 10.99 11.41 4.00
N THR A 136 10.64 10.23 4.52
CA THR A 136 10.69 9.90 5.96
C THR A 136 11.82 8.92 6.20
N LEU A 137 12.72 9.20 7.15
CA LEU A 137 13.79 8.28 7.48
C LEU A 137 13.27 7.12 8.32
N THR A 138 13.72 5.90 8.01
CA THR A 138 13.25 4.70 8.71
C THR A 138 13.63 4.71 10.19
N VAL A 139 14.81 5.27 10.52
CA VAL A 139 15.27 5.42 11.91
C VAL A 139 14.34 6.29 12.77
N GLU A 140 13.59 7.20 12.16
CA GLU A 140 12.65 8.08 12.88
C GLU A 140 11.30 7.42 13.14
N CYS A 141 11.10 6.20 12.64
CA CYS A 141 9.84 5.48 12.72
C CYS A 141 9.78 4.46 13.86
N GLU A 142 10.86 4.28 14.64
CA GLU A 142 10.83 3.43 15.82
C GLU A 142 9.76 3.90 16.82
N GLY A 143 9.00 2.95 17.37
CA GLY A 143 7.92 3.22 18.31
C GLY A 143 6.64 3.81 17.69
N LYS A 144 6.58 4.02 16.37
CA LYS A 144 5.39 4.54 15.68
C LYS A 144 4.61 3.41 15.02
N ALA A 145 3.27 3.54 15.01
CA ALA A 145 2.40 2.58 14.33
C ALA A 145 2.29 2.93 12.84
N ILE A 146 2.71 2.00 11.97
CA ILE A 146 2.74 2.21 10.52
C ILE A 146 1.71 1.30 9.86
N THR A 147 0.84 1.86 9.02
CA THR A 147 -0.11 1.09 8.19
C THR A 147 0.19 1.32 6.71
N THR A 148 0.38 0.24 5.97
CA THR A 148 0.58 0.22 4.51
C THR A 148 -0.69 -0.24 3.79
N VAL A 149 -0.71 -0.16 2.45
CA VAL A 149 -1.85 -0.65 1.66
C VAL A 149 -2.07 -2.16 1.86
N GLU A 150 -1.01 -2.94 2.10
CA GLU A 150 -1.11 -4.37 2.39
C GLU A 150 -1.87 -4.61 3.69
N GLY A 151 -1.61 -3.81 4.74
CA GLY A 151 -2.38 -3.87 5.98
C GLY A 151 -3.86 -3.53 5.79
N ILE A 152 -4.15 -2.55 4.92
CA ILE A 152 -5.53 -2.20 4.56
C ILE A 152 -6.20 -3.36 3.80
N ALA A 153 -5.55 -3.91 2.78
CA ALA A 153 -6.08 -5.00 1.97
C ALA A 153 -6.26 -6.32 2.76
N ALA A 154 -5.40 -6.57 3.74
CA ALA A 154 -5.50 -7.73 4.61
C ALA A 154 -6.62 -7.61 5.66
N ASN A 155 -7.04 -6.39 6.00
CA ASN A 155 -8.07 -6.16 7.01
C ASN A 155 -9.48 -6.19 6.40
N PRO A 156 -10.34 -7.16 6.79
CA PRO A 156 -11.69 -7.29 6.23
C PRO A 156 -12.56 -6.03 6.37
N LYS A 157 -12.33 -5.21 7.40
CA LYS A 157 -13.04 -3.93 7.59
C LYS A 157 -12.93 -3.03 6.36
N TRP A 158 -11.80 -3.03 5.66
CA TRP A 158 -11.56 -2.13 4.53
C TRP A 158 -11.95 -2.72 3.17
N LYS A 159 -12.55 -3.91 3.15
CA LYS A 159 -13.07 -4.53 1.93
C LYS A 159 -14.01 -3.61 1.13
N PRO A 160 -14.94 -2.85 1.75
CA PRO A 160 -15.82 -1.96 1.00
C PRO A 160 -15.07 -0.90 0.19
N LEU A 161 -13.97 -0.35 0.73
CA LEU A 161 -13.12 0.64 0.06
C LEU A 161 -12.43 0.03 -1.16
N ILE A 162 -11.81 -1.14 -1.01
CA ILE A 162 -11.13 -1.81 -2.12
C ILE A 162 -12.12 -2.21 -3.22
N ASP A 163 -13.26 -2.79 -2.85
CA ASP A 163 -14.26 -3.16 -3.85
C ASP A 163 -14.86 -1.93 -4.56
N ALA A 164 -15.03 -0.81 -3.86
CA ALA A 164 -15.54 0.42 -4.46
C ALA A 164 -14.56 0.98 -5.51
N TYR A 165 -13.26 0.93 -5.24
CA TYR A 165 -12.25 1.31 -6.23
C TYR A 165 -12.34 0.46 -7.51
N CYS A 166 -12.62 -0.84 -7.36
CA CYS A 166 -12.85 -1.73 -8.51
C CYS A 166 -14.18 -1.41 -9.23
N ARG A 167 -15.28 -1.19 -8.50
CA ARG A 167 -16.60 -0.92 -9.10
C ARG A 167 -16.67 0.38 -9.87
N TRP A 168 -15.99 1.42 -9.40
CA TRP A 168 -16.00 2.74 -10.01
C TRP A 168 -14.87 2.97 -11.02
N ASP A 169 -14.10 1.92 -11.36
CA ASP A 169 -12.90 2.02 -12.19
C ASP A 169 -11.98 3.15 -11.70
N ALA A 170 -11.80 3.26 -10.38
CA ALA A 170 -10.93 4.25 -9.74
C ALA A 170 -9.44 3.85 -9.81
N MET A 171 -9.07 3.04 -10.81
CA MET A 171 -7.72 2.65 -11.16
C MET A 171 -7.65 2.23 -12.63
N GLN A 172 -6.49 2.42 -13.24
CA GLN A 172 -6.16 1.83 -14.55
C GLN A 172 -4.85 1.05 -14.43
N CYS A 173 -3.69 1.72 -14.55
CA CYS A 173 -2.39 1.06 -14.39
C CYS A 173 -2.12 0.58 -12.95
N GLY A 174 -2.90 1.04 -11.97
CA GLY A 174 -2.80 0.65 -10.57
C GLY A 174 -1.61 1.25 -9.81
N TYR A 175 -0.71 1.99 -10.46
CA TYR A 175 0.56 2.42 -9.85
C TYR A 175 0.36 3.42 -8.70
N CYS A 176 -0.52 4.41 -8.87
CA CYS A 176 -0.82 5.39 -7.83
C CYS A 176 -1.84 4.89 -6.80
N THR A 177 -2.61 3.84 -7.14
CA THR A 177 -3.76 3.36 -6.36
C THR A 177 -3.43 3.06 -4.89
N PRO A 178 -2.28 2.45 -4.54
CA PRO A 178 -1.89 2.29 -3.15
C PRO A 178 -1.89 3.58 -2.32
N GLY A 179 -1.31 4.66 -2.86
CA GLY A 179 -1.27 5.96 -2.18
C GLY A 179 -2.66 6.58 -2.00
N PHE A 180 -3.50 6.47 -3.04
CA PHE A 180 -4.89 6.91 -2.99
C PHE A 180 -5.71 6.13 -1.95
N VAL A 181 -5.60 4.80 -1.91
CA VAL A 181 -6.31 3.95 -0.93
C VAL A 181 -5.87 4.27 0.50
N VAL A 182 -4.57 4.43 0.74
CA VAL A 182 -4.04 4.81 2.05
C VAL A 182 -4.57 6.19 2.48
N SER A 183 -4.56 7.16 1.58
CA SER A 183 -5.04 8.52 1.86
C SER A 183 -6.56 8.54 2.12
N ALA A 184 -7.32 7.78 1.33
CA ALA A 184 -8.76 7.60 1.49
C ALA A 184 -9.11 6.95 2.83
N LYS A 185 -8.40 5.88 3.21
CA LYS A 185 -8.54 5.23 4.51
C LYS A 185 -8.30 6.23 5.65
N ALA A 186 -7.23 7.02 5.56
CA ALA A 186 -6.92 8.04 6.57
C ALA A 186 -8.01 9.12 6.67
N LEU A 187 -8.69 9.45 5.57
CA LEU A 187 -9.86 10.34 5.57
C LEU A 187 -11.06 9.68 6.25
N LEU A 188 -11.40 8.46 5.87
CA LEU A 188 -12.55 7.73 6.39
C LEU A 188 -12.45 7.43 7.90
N ASP A 189 -11.23 7.27 8.42
CA ASP A 189 -11.01 7.13 9.87
C ASP A 189 -11.40 8.38 10.67
N ARG A 190 -11.22 9.58 10.09
CA ARG A 190 -11.47 10.86 10.78
C ARG A 190 -12.79 11.53 10.40
N SER A 191 -13.30 11.22 9.20
CA SER A 191 -14.57 11.70 8.67
C SER A 191 -15.27 10.53 7.99
N PRO A 192 -16.17 9.81 8.69
CA PRO A 192 -16.86 8.64 8.14
C PRO A 192 -17.76 8.94 6.94
N ASN A 193 -18.29 10.17 6.84
CA ASN A 193 -19.15 10.62 5.75
C ASN A 193 -18.62 11.93 5.13
N PRO A 194 -17.48 11.86 4.39
CA PRO A 194 -16.85 13.05 3.83
C PRO A 194 -17.59 13.54 2.58
N THR A 195 -17.64 14.85 2.43
CA THR A 195 -18.10 15.50 1.19
C THR A 195 -17.12 15.29 0.04
N GLU A 196 -17.58 15.49 -1.20
CA GLU A 196 -16.72 15.37 -2.38
C GLU A 196 -15.49 16.31 -2.32
N ASP A 197 -15.67 17.54 -1.81
CA ASP A 197 -14.59 18.52 -1.70
C ASP A 197 -13.57 18.13 -0.62
N GLU A 198 -14.01 17.58 0.51
CA GLU A 198 -13.10 17.02 1.53
C GLU A 198 -12.31 15.82 0.97
N ILE A 199 -12.93 15.01 0.11
CA ILE A 199 -12.22 13.91 -0.56
C ILE A 199 -11.17 14.46 -1.52
N LYS A 200 -11.51 15.43 -2.38
CA LYS A 200 -10.55 16.05 -3.31
C LYS A 200 -9.37 16.65 -2.56
N GLU A 201 -9.64 17.37 -1.47
CA GLU A 201 -8.60 17.97 -0.65
C GLU A 201 -7.71 16.91 0.00
N ALA A 202 -8.28 15.87 0.60
CA ALA A 202 -7.53 14.78 1.22
C ALA A 202 -6.67 13.98 0.22
N LEU A 203 -7.07 13.94 -1.04
CA LEU A 203 -6.36 13.23 -2.10
C LEU A 203 -5.41 14.11 -2.92
N SER A 204 -5.42 15.43 -2.71
CA SER A 204 -4.65 16.42 -3.50
C SER A 204 -3.15 16.14 -3.56
N GLY A 205 -2.60 15.47 -2.53
CA GLY A 205 -1.20 15.02 -2.47
C GLY A 205 -0.88 13.77 -3.30
N ASN A 206 -1.83 13.18 -4.03
CA ASN A 206 -1.64 11.99 -4.86
C ASN A 206 -1.83 12.30 -6.34
N ILE A 207 -0.83 11.96 -7.16
CA ILE A 207 -0.84 12.17 -8.61
C ILE A 207 -1.16 10.86 -9.33
N CYS A 208 -2.14 10.93 -10.24
CA CYS A 208 -2.52 9.88 -11.18
C CYS A 208 -2.24 10.30 -12.62
N ILE A 209 -1.33 9.60 -13.30
CA ILE A 209 -1.03 9.84 -14.73
C ILE A 209 -2.15 9.32 -15.65
N CYS A 210 -2.92 8.32 -15.20
CA CYS A 210 -4.06 7.78 -15.94
C CYS A 210 -5.31 8.68 -15.89
N GLY A 211 -5.33 9.70 -15.02
CA GLY A 211 -6.44 10.65 -14.93
C GLY A 211 -7.72 10.11 -14.27
N THR A 212 -7.63 9.14 -13.36
CA THR A 212 -8.81 8.55 -12.68
C THR A 212 -9.45 9.45 -11.60
N TYR A 213 -9.02 10.72 -11.47
CA TYR A 213 -9.44 11.62 -10.40
C TYR A 213 -10.96 11.69 -10.15
N PRO A 214 -11.82 11.84 -11.18
CA PRO A 214 -13.26 11.94 -10.96
C PRO A 214 -13.89 10.68 -10.35
N ARG A 215 -13.21 9.53 -10.46
CA ARG A 215 -13.71 8.24 -9.97
C ARG A 215 -13.41 8.01 -8.49
N HIS A 216 -12.35 8.60 -7.94
CA HIS A 216 -11.96 8.38 -6.55
C HIS A 216 -13.03 8.86 -5.57
N ALA A 217 -13.64 10.03 -5.82
CA ALA A 217 -14.70 10.56 -4.96
C ALA A 217 -15.92 9.63 -4.91
N GLN A 218 -16.37 9.15 -6.06
CA GLN A 218 -17.51 8.22 -6.15
C GLN A 218 -17.22 6.91 -5.39
N ALA A 219 -16.02 6.35 -5.57
CA ALA A 219 -15.59 5.16 -4.85
C ALA A 219 -15.56 5.36 -3.32
N ILE A 220 -15.02 6.50 -2.86
CA ILE A 220 -14.87 6.77 -1.43
C ILE A 220 -16.22 7.05 -0.76
N MET A 221 -17.11 7.80 -1.41
CA MET A 221 -18.47 8.03 -0.90
C MET A 221 -19.26 6.71 -0.82
N GLU A 222 -19.14 5.82 -1.81
CA GLU A 222 -19.79 4.50 -1.73
C GLU A 222 -19.19 3.65 -0.59
N ALA A 223 -17.87 3.71 -0.40
CA ALA A 223 -17.19 3.01 0.67
C ALA A 223 -17.62 3.52 2.05
N ALA A 224 -17.73 4.84 2.23
CA ALA A 224 -18.22 5.49 3.45
C ALA A 224 -19.58 4.92 3.88
N LEU A 225 -20.56 4.93 2.98
CA LEU A 225 -21.90 4.40 3.24
C LEU A 225 -21.88 2.93 3.69
N LYS A 226 -21.06 2.10 3.04
CA LYS A 226 -20.96 0.67 3.37
C LYS A 226 -20.26 0.41 4.70
N LEU A 227 -19.21 1.18 5.00
CA LEU A 227 -18.49 1.10 6.26
C LEU A 227 -19.36 1.48 7.46
N GLU A 228 -20.30 2.42 7.28
CA GLU A 228 -21.29 2.77 8.31
C GLU A 228 -22.32 1.66 8.54
N THR A 229 -22.73 0.94 7.49
CA THR A 229 -23.73 -0.13 7.62
C THR A 229 -23.18 -1.47 8.15
N GLU A 230 -21.86 -1.68 8.03
CA GLU A 230 -21.18 -2.92 8.42
C GLU A 230 -20.39 -2.82 9.74
N GLY A 231 -20.35 -1.61 10.36
CA GLY A 231 -19.68 -1.33 11.63
C GLY A 231 -20.60 -1.39 12.85
#